data_AF-A0A7X0BZF4-F1
#
_entry.id   AF-A0A7X0BZF4-F1
#
_cell.length_a   1.000
_cell.length_b   1.000
_cell.length_c   1.000
_cell.angle_alpha   90.00
_cell.angle_beta   90.00
_cell.angle_gamma   90.00
#
_symmetry.space_group_name_H-M   'P 1'
#
loop_
_entity.id
_entity.type
_entity.pdbx_description
1 polymer ?
#
loop_
_entity_poly.entity_id
_entity_poly.type
_entity_poly.pdbx_seq_one_letter_code
_entity_poly.pdbx_strand_id
1 'polypeptide(L)'
;MPADIPAPARRLSGGRPSDGRLSGRRFGGGRWERRYRRVVDEAFRRVPFYRDQWVAAGRALDRPEPTASADLAGQLHRLCPFARPFDPSEEPSPWIGDARLLRDALALAGAPRRVPVLEVRAAVLDRRTLGRFPWSLPRYGVLLAPDAKVVDAGRRRSLNAEALRLAARAGRAVLVGDRAAVEAVLPDLDGVEVVTVPRVTAGEAAGAAEAVLAHDPHLGYFAANDPGCGGLHLLWRHFHARAAGRGPALTALRGTRPALVDVVPHGAEGLAPDLCPRHGTPVLVPGHTLIVDTTH
;
A
#
# COMPACT_ATOMS: atom_id res chain seq x y z
N MET A 1 43.67 -12.39 -52.00
CA MET A 1 43.00 -11.13 -51.61
C MET A 1 42.60 -11.25 -50.15
N PRO A 2 43.24 -10.53 -49.22
CA PRO A 2 42.83 -10.54 -47.82
C PRO A 2 41.72 -9.50 -47.60
N ALA A 3 40.69 -9.88 -46.86
CA ALA A 3 39.56 -9.02 -46.51
C ALA A 3 39.90 -8.18 -45.28
N ASP A 4 39.70 -6.86 -45.40
CA ASP A 4 39.89 -5.87 -44.34
C ASP A 4 38.86 -6.05 -43.21
N ILE A 5 39.34 -6.11 -41.98
CA ILE A 5 38.53 -6.11 -40.75
C ILE A 5 38.40 -4.66 -40.27
N PRO A 6 37.18 -4.08 -40.18
CA PRO A 6 37.02 -2.71 -39.70
C PRO A 6 37.19 -2.62 -38.18
N ALA A 7 37.88 -1.57 -37.74
CA ALA A 7 38.16 -1.25 -36.35
C ALA A 7 36.89 -0.90 -35.55
N PRO A 8 36.85 -1.16 -34.22
CA PRO A 8 35.68 -0.90 -33.39
C PRO A 8 35.44 0.61 -33.17
N ALA A 9 34.19 1.03 -33.40
CA ALA A 9 33.71 2.38 -33.18
C ALA A 9 33.83 2.80 -31.70
N ARG A 10 34.31 4.04 -31.50
CA ARG A 10 34.39 4.72 -30.20
C ARG A 10 33.00 4.79 -29.54
N ARG A 11 32.89 4.27 -28.32
CA ARG A 11 31.71 4.43 -27.46
C ARG A 11 31.51 5.91 -27.13
N LEU A 12 30.40 6.47 -27.58
CA LEU A 12 29.87 7.72 -27.06
C LEU A 12 29.40 7.48 -25.62
N SER A 13 29.95 8.26 -24.70
CA SER A 13 29.61 8.29 -23.28
C SER A 13 28.13 8.66 -23.11
N GLY A 14 27.31 7.68 -22.73
CA GLY A 14 25.92 7.88 -22.35
C GLY A 14 25.80 8.81 -21.14
N GLY A 15 25.00 9.86 -21.29
CA GLY A 15 24.55 10.69 -20.18
C GLY A 15 23.81 9.82 -19.17
N ARG A 16 24.25 9.86 -17.91
CA ARG A 16 23.54 9.22 -16.80
C ARG A 16 22.18 9.91 -16.64
N PRO A 17 21.06 9.17 -16.51
CA PRO A 17 19.86 9.75 -15.95
C PRO A 17 20.21 10.27 -14.55
N SER A 18 19.87 11.52 -14.29
CA SER A 18 19.96 12.13 -12.98
C SER A 18 19.04 11.36 -12.02
N ASP A 19 19.63 10.43 -11.25
CA ASP A 19 19.05 9.98 -10.00
C ASP A 19 18.86 11.23 -9.14
N GLY A 20 17.64 11.76 -9.12
CA GLY A 20 17.24 12.95 -8.40
C GLY A 20 17.57 12.82 -6.91
N ARG A 21 18.76 13.30 -6.53
CA ARG A 21 19.16 13.36 -5.13
C ARG A 21 18.40 14.51 -4.48
N LEU A 22 17.32 14.14 -3.80
CA LEU A 22 16.52 14.96 -2.90
C LEU A 22 17.44 15.68 -1.88
N SER A 23 17.68 16.98 -2.05
CA SER A 23 18.51 17.79 -1.15
C SER A 23 17.69 18.88 -0.46
N GLY A 24 17.28 18.61 0.79
CA GLY A 24 16.68 19.61 1.68
C GLY A 24 16.02 18.94 2.88
N ARG A 25 16.69 18.97 4.05
CA ARG A 25 16.34 18.25 5.30
C ARG A 25 16.14 16.74 5.12
N ARG A 26 17.21 15.99 5.39
CA ARG A 26 17.36 14.58 4.98
C ARG A 26 16.37 13.67 5.71
N PHE A 27 15.32 13.27 4.99
CA PHE A 27 14.71 11.97 5.17
C PHE A 27 15.83 10.91 5.31
N GLY A 28 15.61 9.89 6.14
CA GLY A 28 16.57 8.80 6.37
C GLY A 28 16.79 7.89 5.15
N GLY A 29 16.84 8.45 3.93
CA GLY A 29 16.84 7.77 2.64
C GLY A 29 17.88 6.66 2.56
N GLY A 30 19.07 6.85 3.14
CA GLY A 30 20.09 5.79 3.19
C GLY A 30 19.65 4.54 3.98
N ARG A 31 18.93 4.68 5.09
CA ARG A 31 18.38 3.53 5.85
C ARG A 31 17.19 2.91 5.12
N TRP A 32 16.35 3.74 4.51
CA TRP A 32 15.19 3.31 3.75
C TRP A 32 15.60 2.49 2.51
N GLU A 33 16.55 3.01 1.75
CA GLU A 33 17.14 2.37 0.58
C GLU A 33 17.88 1.07 0.92
N ARG A 34 18.65 1.04 2.02
CA ARG A 34 19.27 -0.20 2.49
C ARG A 34 18.25 -1.26 2.87
N ARG A 35 17.11 -0.86 3.45
CA ARG A 35 16.04 -1.79 3.80
C ARG A 35 15.35 -2.32 2.54
N TYR A 36 15.10 -1.45 1.57
CA TYR A 36 14.60 -1.84 0.24
C TYR A 36 15.51 -2.90 -0.41
N ARG A 37 16.81 -2.62 -0.56
CA ARG A 37 17.77 -3.56 -1.17
C ARG A 37 17.77 -4.91 -0.46
N ARG A 38 17.77 -4.91 0.87
CA ARG A 38 17.69 -6.18 1.64
C ARG A 38 16.42 -6.98 1.30
N VAL A 39 15.28 -6.32 1.18
CA VAL A 39 14.01 -6.99 0.83
C VAL A 39 14.05 -7.49 -0.61
N VAL A 40 14.59 -6.72 -1.55
CA VAL A 40 14.81 -7.14 -2.95
C VAL A 40 15.72 -8.37 -3.03
N ASP A 41 16.88 -8.33 -2.38
CA ASP A 41 17.85 -9.44 -2.35
C ASP A 41 17.24 -10.71 -1.74
N GLU A 42 16.39 -10.56 -0.73
CA GLU A 42 15.67 -11.66 -0.12
C GLU A 42 14.60 -12.23 -1.05
N ALA A 43 13.85 -11.35 -1.72
CA ALA A 43 12.79 -11.73 -2.64
C ALA A 43 13.35 -12.53 -3.82
N PHE A 44 14.39 -12.05 -4.49
CA PHE A 44 15.05 -12.79 -5.56
C PHE A 44 15.63 -14.13 -5.10
N ARG A 45 16.12 -14.24 -3.85
CA ARG A 45 16.65 -15.51 -3.34
C ARG A 45 15.58 -16.54 -3.01
N ARG A 46 14.41 -16.11 -2.54
CA ARG A 46 13.45 -17.01 -1.86
C ARG A 46 12.09 -17.12 -2.50
N VAL A 47 11.72 -16.22 -3.40
CA VAL A 47 10.35 -16.08 -3.89
C VAL A 47 10.31 -16.41 -5.38
N PRO A 48 9.50 -17.41 -5.79
CA PRO A 48 9.44 -17.90 -7.18
C PRO A 48 9.18 -16.80 -8.20
N PHE A 49 8.19 -15.96 -7.94
CA PHE A 49 7.78 -14.90 -8.86
C PHE A 49 8.96 -14.00 -9.29
N TYR A 50 9.81 -13.59 -8.35
CA TYR A 50 10.96 -12.73 -8.64
C TYR A 50 12.11 -13.49 -9.32
N ARG A 51 12.28 -14.77 -9.00
CA ARG A 51 13.25 -15.63 -9.71
C ARG A 51 12.87 -15.81 -11.17
N ASP A 52 11.58 -15.93 -11.46
CA ASP A 52 11.08 -16.08 -12.83
C ASP A 52 11.39 -14.82 -13.66
N GLN A 53 11.43 -13.64 -13.05
CA GLN A 53 11.89 -12.42 -13.73
C GLN A 53 13.38 -12.49 -14.12
N TRP A 54 14.26 -13.04 -13.27
CA TRP A 54 15.68 -13.26 -13.65
C TRP A 54 15.81 -14.20 -14.84
N VAL A 55 15.04 -15.29 -14.82
CA VAL A 55 15.03 -16.27 -15.91
C VAL A 55 14.54 -15.61 -17.21
N ALA A 56 13.43 -14.87 -17.15
CA ALA A 56 12.87 -14.16 -18.29
C ALA A 56 13.83 -13.10 -18.86
N ALA A 57 14.56 -12.39 -17.99
CA ALA A 57 15.53 -11.38 -18.41
C ALA A 57 16.84 -11.99 -18.96
N GLY A 58 17.08 -13.29 -18.78
CA GLY A 58 18.33 -13.95 -19.16
C GLY A 58 19.57 -13.47 -18.39
N ARG A 59 19.38 -12.70 -17.30
CA ARG A 59 20.46 -12.13 -16.47
C ARG A 59 19.96 -11.81 -15.06
N ALA A 60 20.90 -11.66 -14.14
CA ALA A 60 20.57 -11.12 -12.82
C ALA A 60 20.08 -9.67 -12.95
N LEU A 61 18.99 -9.37 -12.24
CA LEU A 61 18.42 -8.04 -12.09
C LEU A 61 18.74 -7.52 -10.68
N ASP A 62 19.21 -6.28 -10.60
CA ASP A 62 19.45 -5.58 -9.33
C ASP A 62 18.15 -5.11 -8.66
N ARG A 63 17.06 -5.03 -9.43
CA ARG A 63 15.73 -4.62 -9.00
C ARG A 63 14.67 -5.40 -9.78
N PRO A 64 13.53 -5.74 -9.17
CA PRO A 64 12.42 -6.34 -9.90
C PRO A 64 11.88 -5.41 -10.98
N GLU A 65 11.34 -6.01 -12.02
CA GLU A 65 10.50 -5.29 -12.97
C GLU A 65 9.20 -4.88 -12.25
N PRO A 66 8.85 -3.58 -12.28
CA PRO A 66 7.61 -3.11 -11.68
C PRO A 66 6.41 -3.89 -12.17
N THR A 67 5.61 -4.44 -11.25
CA THR A 67 4.45 -5.26 -11.59
C THR A 67 3.18 -4.53 -11.17
N ALA A 68 2.20 -4.39 -12.06
CA ALA A 68 0.92 -3.80 -11.68
C ALA A 68 0.22 -4.69 -10.65
N SER A 69 -0.37 -4.10 -9.62
CA SER A 69 -1.05 -4.86 -8.56
C SER A 69 -2.13 -5.78 -9.14
N ALA A 70 -2.87 -5.32 -10.15
CA ALA A 70 -3.89 -6.13 -10.84
C ALA A 70 -3.33 -7.45 -11.42
N ASP A 71 -2.07 -7.47 -11.87
CA ASP A 71 -1.43 -8.67 -12.44
C ASP A 71 -1.07 -9.71 -11.36
N LEU A 72 -1.08 -9.31 -10.08
CA LEU A 72 -0.83 -10.20 -8.95
C LEU A 72 -2.08 -11.00 -8.54
N ALA A 73 -3.25 -10.66 -9.09
CA ALA A 73 -4.48 -11.40 -8.86
C ALA A 73 -4.29 -12.87 -9.28
N GLY A 74 -4.56 -13.80 -8.37
CA GLY A 74 -4.32 -15.23 -8.58
C GLY A 74 -2.85 -15.68 -8.44
N GLN A 75 -1.91 -14.76 -8.31
CA GLN A 75 -0.47 -15.07 -8.23
C GLN A 75 0.14 -14.91 -6.82
N LEU A 76 -0.62 -14.49 -5.80
CA LEU A 76 -0.05 -14.25 -4.46
C LEU A 76 0.66 -15.48 -3.86
N HIS A 77 0.23 -16.70 -4.24
CA HIS A 77 0.91 -17.92 -3.82
C HIS A 77 2.36 -18.01 -4.36
N ARG A 78 2.65 -17.43 -5.54
CA ARG A 78 4.00 -17.34 -6.12
C ARG A 78 4.87 -16.26 -5.45
N LEU A 79 4.25 -15.36 -4.70
CA LEU A 79 4.92 -14.32 -3.90
C LEU A 79 5.28 -14.82 -2.49
N CYS A 80 4.88 -16.04 -2.13
CA CYS A 80 5.24 -16.66 -0.86
C CYS A 80 6.64 -17.30 -0.95
N PRO A 81 7.54 -17.03 0.01
CA PRO A 81 8.86 -17.66 0.02
C PRO A 81 8.77 -19.16 0.37
N PHE A 82 9.54 -20.01 -0.33
CA PHE A 82 9.54 -21.46 -0.10
C PHE A 82 10.34 -21.92 1.14
N ALA A 83 11.16 -21.05 1.71
CA ALA A 83 12.21 -21.47 2.64
C ALA A 83 11.73 -21.84 4.07
N ARG A 84 10.48 -21.55 4.45
CA ARG A 84 9.95 -21.92 5.77
C ARG A 84 8.44 -22.16 5.78
N PRO A 85 7.93 -23.08 6.63
CA PRO A 85 6.50 -23.23 6.88
C PRO A 85 5.83 -21.91 7.28
N PHE A 86 4.53 -21.79 6.98
CA PHE A 86 3.73 -20.66 7.46
C PHE A 86 3.59 -20.72 8.99
N ASP A 87 3.89 -19.61 9.67
CA ASP A 87 3.62 -19.44 11.09
C ASP A 87 2.59 -18.30 11.28
N PRO A 88 1.33 -18.61 11.62
CA PRO A 88 0.29 -17.61 11.80
C PRO A 88 0.55 -16.66 13.00
N SER A 89 1.47 -17.02 13.90
CA SER A 89 1.84 -16.18 15.04
C SER A 89 2.84 -15.08 14.66
N GLU A 90 3.64 -15.30 13.61
CA GLU A 90 4.65 -14.36 13.10
C GLU A 90 4.20 -13.65 11.81
N GLU A 91 3.41 -14.33 10.98
CA GLU A 91 3.04 -13.89 9.64
C GLU A 91 1.52 -13.69 9.56
N PRO A 92 1.03 -12.45 9.32
CA PRO A 92 -0.40 -12.28 9.03
C PRO A 92 -0.74 -13.07 7.77
N SER A 93 -1.97 -13.60 7.72
CA SER A 93 -2.46 -14.28 6.51
C SER A 93 -2.27 -13.37 5.29
N PRO A 94 -1.80 -13.90 4.14
CA PRO A 94 -1.62 -13.12 2.93
C PRO A 94 -2.91 -12.45 2.42
N TRP A 95 -4.05 -12.93 2.91
CA TRP A 95 -5.39 -12.47 2.56
C TRP A 95 -5.99 -11.48 3.58
N ILE A 96 -5.33 -11.31 4.74
CA ILE A 96 -5.78 -10.44 5.82
C ILE A 96 -4.78 -9.31 5.96
N GLY A 97 -5.21 -8.09 5.62
CA GLY A 97 -4.40 -6.89 5.78
C GLY A 97 -3.86 -6.72 7.22
N ASP A 98 -2.64 -6.16 7.32
CA ASP A 98 -2.04 -5.82 8.61
C ASP A 98 -2.79 -4.65 9.26
N ALA A 99 -3.38 -4.89 10.43
CA ALA A 99 -4.10 -3.86 11.20
C ALA A 99 -3.24 -2.65 11.54
N ARG A 100 -1.92 -2.84 11.65
CA ARG A 100 -0.98 -1.76 11.93
C ARG A 100 -0.95 -0.76 10.77
N LEU A 101 -1.14 -1.21 9.53
CA LEU A 101 -1.22 -0.33 8.37
C LEU A 101 -2.47 0.54 8.45
N LEU A 102 -3.63 -0.04 8.73
CA LEU A 102 -4.87 0.73 8.94
C LEU A 102 -4.72 1.75 10.09
N ARG A 103 -4.18 1.32 11.23
CA ARG A 103 -3.94 2.21 12.37
C ARG A 103 -3.02 3.38 12.00
N ASP A 104 -1.92 3.10 11.34
CA ASP A 104 -0.92 4.10 11.00
C ASP A 104 -1.44 5.04 9.90
N ALA A 105 -2.26 4.53 8.97
CA ALA A 105 -2.98 5.33 7.97
C ALA A 105 -4.00 6.26 8.61
N LEU A 106 -4.82 5.75 9.54
CA LEU A 106 -5.78 6.56 10.30
C LEU A 106 -5.08 7.65 11.14
N ALA A 107 -3.98 7.29 11.80
CA ALA A 107 -3.21 8.25 12.59
C ALA A 107 -2.58 9.36 11.73
N LEU A 108 -2.24 9.05 10.47
CA LEU A 108 -1.73 9.99 9.47
C LEU A 108 -2.86 10.86 8.90
N ALA A 109 -4.04 10.28 8.67
CA ALA A 109 -5.25 10.98 8.25
C ALA A 109 -5.87 11.89 9.32
N GLY A 110 -5.27 11.98 10.50
CA GLY A 110 -5.78 12.79 11.61
C GLY A 110 -7.02 12.19 12.30
N ALA A 111 -7.31 10.90 12.11
CA ALA A 111 -8.46 10.26 12.74
C ALA A 111 -8.30 10.17 14.28
N PRO A 112 -9.40 10.22 15.05
CA PRO A 112 -9.37 10.12 16.50
C PRO A 112 -8.71 8.83 17.02
N ARG A 113 -7.69 8.96 17.90
CA ARG A 113 -6.81 7.84 18.31
C ARG A 113 -7.37 6.85 19.35
N ARG A 114 -8.51 7.16 19.98
CA ARG A 114 -9.10 6.36 21.09
C ARG A 114 -10.56 5.98 20.85
N VAL A 115 -10.99 6.11 19.60
CA VAL A 115 -12.36 5.80 19.18
C VAL A 115 -12.35 4.40 18.53
N PRO A 116 -13.39 3.58 18.72
CA PRO A 116 -13.51 2.33 17.99
C PRO A 116 -13.43 2.54 16.47
N VAL A 117 -12.72 1.65 15.79
CA VAL A 117 -12.65 1.65 14.33
C VAL A 117 -13.52 0.52 13.81
N LEU A 118 -14.49 0.87 12.97
CA LEU A 118 -15.30 -0.07 12.22
C LEU A 118 -14.83 -0.08 10.77
N GLU A 119 -14.45 -1.23 10.24
CA GLU A 119 -14.05 -1.39 8.84
C GLU A 119 -15.12 -2.14 8.05
N VAL A 120 -15.64 -1.54 6.98
CA VAL A 120 -16.61 -2.15 6.07
C VAL A 120 -15.87 -3.02 5.06
N ARG A 121 -16.19 -4.32 5.03
CA ARG A 121 -15.47 -5.33 4.22
C ARG A 121 -16.39 -6.39 3.65
N ALA A 122 -15.92 -7.08 2.61
CA ALA A 122 -16.61 -8.25 2.06
C ALA A 122 -16.49 -9.53 2.93
N ALA A 123 -15.63 -9.54 3.94
CA ALA A 123 -15.36 -10.71 4.78
C ALA A 123 -15.07 -10.32 6.23
N VAL A 124 -15.45 -11.21 7.17
CA VAL A 124 -15.17 -11.06 8.60
C VAL A 124 -13.69 -11.27 8.90
N LEU A 125 -13.20 -10.58 9.93
CA LEU A 125 -11.88 -10.80 10.50
C LEU A 125 -12.03 -11.08 11.99
N ASP A 126 -11.37 -12.13 12.48
CA ASP A 126 -11.32 -12.43 13.91
C ASP A 126 -10.22 -11.58 14.58
N ARG A 127 -10.49 -10.27 14.66
CA ARG A 127 -9.60 -9.28 15.27
C ARG A 127 -10.45 -8.29 16.07
N ARG A 128 -9.96 -7.92 17.26
CA ARG A 128 -10.66 -6.99 18.17
C ARG A 128 -9.94 -5.67 18.41
N THR A 129 -8.70 -5.54 17.92
CA THR A 129 -7.85 -4.36 18.13
C THR A 129 -6.99 -4.10 16.90
N LEU A 130 -6.62 -2.83 16.65
CA LEU A 130 -5.69 -2.48 15.55
C LEU A 130 -4.21 -2.66 15.89
N GLY A 131 -3.87 -3.60 16.79
CA GLY A 131 -2.49 -3.97 17.08
C GLY A 131 -2.36 -4.90 18.28
N ARG A 132 -1.11 -5.17 18.67
CA ARG A 132 -0.76 -6.29 19.55
C ARG A 132 -1.20 -6.12 21.01
N PHE A 133 -1.28 -4.89 21.52
CA PHE A 133 -1.55 -4.62 22.94
C PHE A 133 -2.95 -4.01 23.12
N PRO A 134 -3.86 -4.68 23.85
CA PRO A 134 -5.27 -4.31 23.87
C PRO A 134 -5.60 -3.06 24.69
N TRP A 135 -4.75 -2.66 25.64
CA TRP A 135 -5.05 -1.57 26.59
C TRP A 135 -4.80 -0.16 26.06
N SER A 136 -4.05 0.01 24.96
CA SER A 136 -3.68 1.34 24.44
C SER A 136 -4.13 1.60 23.00
N LEU A 137 -4.86 0.66 22.39
CA LEU A 137 -5.19 0.69 20.97
C LEU A 137 -6.69 0.82 20.76
N PRO A 138 -7.11 1.45 19.64
CA PRO A 138 -8.52 1.50 19.29
C PRO A 138 -9.06 0.08 19.15
N ARG A 139 -10.22 -0.14 19.76
CA ARG A 139 -11.02 -1.34 19.55
C ARG A 139 -11.42 -1.39 18.07
N TYR A 140 -11.53 -2.59 17.55
CA TYR A 140 -11.75 -2.82 16.13
C TYR A 140 -12.92 -3.78 15.93
N GLY A 141 -13.75 -3.48 14.94
CA GLY A 141 -14.82 -4.34 14.47
C GLY A 141 -14.93 -4.31 12.95
N VAL A 142 -15.46 -5.38 12.37
CA VAL A 142 -15.77 -5.44 10.94
C VAL A 142 -17.28 -5.34 10.76
N LEU A 143 -17.71 -4.47 9.85
CA LEU A 143 -19.05 -4.49 9.29
C LEU A 143 -18.99 -5.15 7.91
N LEU A 144 -19.82 -6.16 7.69
CA LEU A 144 -19.95 -6.76 6.38
C LEU A 144 -20.67 -5.81 5.43
N ALA A 145 -20.04 -5.55 4.29
CA ALA A 145 -20.61 -4.75 3.21
C ALA A 145 -21.93 -5.36 2.70
N PRO A 146 -22.83 -4.55 2.10
CA PRO A 146 -24.12 -5.04 1.59
C PRO A 146 -24.00 -6.13 0.52
N ASP A 147 -22.90 -6.15 -0.23
CA ASP A 147 -22.55 -7.11 -1.27
C ASP A 147 -21.72 -8.29 -0.76
N ALA A 148 -21.37 -8.31 0.53
CA ALA A 148 -20.65 -9.41 1.15
C ALA A 148 -21.45 -10.72 0.98
N LYS A 149 -20.76 -11.76 0.50
CA LYS A 149 -21.30 -13.10 0.30
C LYS A 149 -21.58 -13.75 1.66
N VAL A 150 -22.85 -13.77 2.05
CA VAL A 150 -23.37 -14.37 3.27
C VAL A 150 -24.48 -15.35 2.93
N VAL A 151 -24.76 -16.29 3.83
CA VAL A 151 -25.88 -17.24 3.67
C VAL A 151 -27.21 -16.50 3.50
N ASP A 152 -27.45 -15.49 4.35
CA ASP A 152 -28.65 -14.66 4.32
C ASP A 152 -28.43 -13.33 5.07
N ALA A 153 -29.40 -12.42 4.98
CA ALA A 153 -29.37 -11.10 5.62
C ALA A 153 -29.41 -11.16 7.16
N GLY A 154 -30.06 -12.18 7.74
CA GLY A 154 -30.06 -12.41 9.18
C GLY A 154 -28.68 -12.77 9.70
N ARG A 155 -27.95 -13.62 8.96
CA ARG A 155 -26.56 -13.95 9.27
C ARG A 155 -25.65 -12.73 9.18
N ARG A 156 -25.83 -11.86 8.19
CA ARG A 156 -25.10 -10.58 8.12
C ARG A 156 -25.34 -9.71 9.35
N ARG A 157 -26.59 -9.50 9.73
CA ARG A 157 -26.95 -8.74 10.94
C ARG A 157 -26.31 -9.33 12.19
N SER A 158 -26.35 -10.64 12.35
CA SER A 158 -25.72 -11.34 13.47
C SER A 158 -24.21 -11.13 13.52
N LEU A 159 -23.52 -11.16 12.37
CA LEU A 159 -22.07 -10.92 12.30
C LEU A 159 -21.71 -9.45 12.54
N ASN A 160 -22.52 -8.50 12.08
CA ASN A 160 -22.32 -7.07 12.28
C ASN A 160 -22.63 -6.62 13.72
N ALA A 161 -23.46 -7.36 14.44
CA ALA A 161 -23.97 -6.97 15.76
C ALA A 161 -22.87 -6.62 16.77
N GLU A 162 -21.72 -7.31 16.75
CA GLU A 162 -20.64 -7.01 17.69
C GLU A 162 -19.94 -5.67 17.39
N ALA A 163 -19.70 -5.37 16.12
CA ALA A 163 -19.14 -4.10 15.68
C ALA A 163 -20.10 -2.93 15.98
N LEU A 164 -21.41 -3.12 15.75
CA LEU A 164 -22.43 -2.12 16.07
C LEU A 164 -22.53 -1.87 17.59
N ARG A 165 -22.53 -2.93 18.41
CA ARG A 165 -22.50 -2.80 19.89
C ARG A 165 -21.24 -2.08 20.36
N LEU A 166 -20.10 -2.31 19.71
CA LEU A 166 -18.85 -1.64 20.03
C LEU A 166 -18.97 -0.12 19.84
N ALA A 167 -19.54 0.33 18.72
CA ALA A 167 -19.77 1.75 18.44
C ALA A 167 -20.83 2.37 19.36
N ALA A 168 -21.98 1.70 19.52
CA ALA A 168 -23.07 2.16 20.38
C ALA A 168 -22.62 2.39 21.83
N ARG A 169 -21.84 1.46 22.41
CA ARG A 169 -21.29 1.62 23.77
C ARG A 169 -20.34 2.81 23.92
N ALA A 170 -19.64 3.17 22.85
CA ALA A 170 -18.73 4.31 22.86
C ALA A 170 -19.43 5.64 22.55
N GLY A 171 -20.64 5.61 21.96
CA GLY A 171 -21.35 6.78 21.44
C GLY A 171 -20.68 7.42 20.22
N ARG A 172 -19.56 6.86 19.75
CA ARG A 172 -18.77 7.37 18.63
C ARG A 172 -17.93 6.29 17.96
N ALA A 173 -17.65 6.46 16.66
CA ALA A 173 -16.84 5.52 15.88
C ALA A 173 -16.07 6.21 14.73
N VAL A 174 -14.99 5.58 14.29
CA VAL A 174 -14.35 5.86 12.99
C VAL A 174 -14.80 4.76 12.02
N LEU A 175 -15.42 5.14 10.90
CA LEU A 175 -15.92 4.22 9.89
C LEU A 175 -15.03 4.27 8.64
N VAL A 176 -14.49 3.12 8.25
CA VAL A 176 -13.54 3.00 7.13
C VAL A 176 -14.06 1.99 6.12
N GLY A 177 -13.97 2.29 4.83
CA GLY A 177 -14.37 1.37 3.78
C GLY A 177 -14.52 2.11 2.44
N ASP A 178 -14.89 1.37 1.40
CA ASP A 178 -15.20 2.00 0.10
C ASP A 178 -16.41 2.91 0.27
N ARG A 179 -16.43 4.07 -0.41
CA ARG A 179 -17.42 5.14 -0.16
C ARG A 179 -18.87 4.63 -0.21
N ALA A 180 -19.25 3.92 -1.28
CA ALA A 180 -20.58 3.36 -1.42
C ALA A 180 -20.94 2.34 -0.33
N ALA A 181 -19.97 1.53 0.12
CA ALA A 181 -20.19 0.56 1.18
C ALA A 181 -20.33 1.22 2.56
N VAL A 182 -19.56 2.29 2.80
CA VAL A 182 -19.66 3.14 4.00
C VAL A 182 -21.04 3.80 4.06
N GLU A 183 -21.46 4.46 2.98
CA GLU A 183 -22.76 5.13 2.89
C GLU A 183 -23.92 4.17 3.17
N ALA A 184 -23.85 2.95 2.64
CA ALA A 184 -24.90 1.95 2.82
C ALA A 184 -25.04 1.43 4.26
N VAL A 185 -24.00 1.50 5.10
CA VAL A 185 -24.05 1.04 6.49
C VAL A 185 -24.19 2.17 7.51
N LEU A 186 -24.12 3.44 7.09
CA LEU A 186 -24.32 4.59 7.98
C LEU A 186 -25.66 4.55 8.74
N PRO A 187 -26.80 4.15 8.14
CA PRO A 187 -28.07 4.07 8.86
C PRO A 187 -28.05 3.08 10.05
N ASP A 188 -27.21 2.05 10.01
CA ASP A 188 -27.08 1.08 11.12
C ASP A 188 -26.37 1.68 12.34
N LEU A 189 -25.78 2.87 12.20
CA LEU A 189 -25.06 3.62 13.23
C LEU A 189 -25.83 4.85 13.72
N ASP A 190 -27.16 4.86 13.56
CA ASP A 190 -28.00 5.94 14.10
C ASP A 190 -27.75 6.16 15.61
N GLY A 191 -27.69 7.43 16.01
CA GLY A 191 -27.35 7.84 17.37
C GLY A 191 -25.86 7.70 17.77
N VAL A 192 -24.97 7.35 16.84
CA VAL A 192 -23.50 7.30 17.05
C VAL A 192 -22.83 8.47 16.31
N GLU A 193 -21.91 9.19 16.95
CA GLU A 193 -21.05 10.16 16.26
C GLU A 193 -20.04 9.42 15.36
N VAL A 194 -20.19 9.52 14.04
CA VAL A 194 -19.33 8.80 13.07
C VAL A 194 -18.40 9.77 12.35
N VAL A 195 -17.09 9.47 12.39
CA VAL A 195 -16.10 10.06 11.49
C VAL A 195 -15.84 9.07 10.36
N THR A 196 -16.24 9.41 9.14
CA THR A 196 -15.98 8.60 7.95
C THR A 196 -14.58 8.90 7.40
N VAL A 197 -13.84 7.84 7.07
CA VAL A 197 -12.55 7.96 6.38
C VAL A 197 -12.58 6.99 5.21
N PRO A 198 -12.94 7.48 4.00
CA PRO A 198 -13.04 6.64 2.82
C PRO A 198 -11.73 5.93 2.49
N ARG A 199 -11.85 4.70 2.04
CA ARG A 199 -10.80 3.93 1.40
C ARG A 199 -10.93 4.12 -0.11
N VAL A 200 -9.86 4.56 -0.75
CA VAL A 200 -9.84 4.90 -2.17
C VAL A 200 -8.54 4.44 -2.83
N THR A 201 -8.48 4.50 -4.17
CA THR A 201 -7.25 4.23 -4.93
C THR A 201 -6.19 5.31 -4.73
N ALA A 202 -4.97 5.08 -5.20
CA ALA A 202 -3.88 6.06 -5.06
C ALA A 202 -4.20 7.39 -5.76
N GLY A 203 -4.71 7.33 -6.99
CA GLY A 203 -5.02 8.50 -7.81
C GLY A 203 -6.18 9.32 -7.24
N GLU A 204 -7.23 8.66 -6.77
CA GLU A 204 -8.32 9.32 -6.04
C GLU A 204 -7.82 10.00 -4.77
N ALA A 205 -6.92 9.35 -4.03
CA ALA A 205 -6.35 9.94 -2.82
C ALA A 205 -5.51 11.19 -3.12
N ALA A 206 -4.71 11.19 -4.19
CA ALA A 206 -3.83 12.31 -4.52
C ALA A 206 -4.57 13.65 -4.78
N GLY A 207 -5.85 13.59 -5.17
CA GLY A 207 -6.70 14.77 -5.40
C GLY A 207 -7.75 15.03 -4.32
N ALA A 208 -7.81 14.22 -3.26
CA ALA A 208 -8.88 14.32 -2.27
C ALA A 208 -8.66 15.51 -1.31
N ALA A 209 -9.69 16.35 -1.17
CA ALA A 209 -9.71 17.46 -0.21
C ALA A 209 -9.99 17.01 1.23
N GLU A 210 -10.54 15.82 1.40
CA GLU A 210 -10.90 15.23 2.69
C GLU A 210 -9.89 14.17 3.14
N ALA A 211 -10.00 13.75 4.41
CA ALA A 211 -9.21 12.67 4.96
C ALA A 211 -9.59 11.33 4.28
N VAL A 212 -8.67 10.76 3.51
CA VAL A 212 -8.84 9.48 2.82
C VAL A 212 -7.63 8.58 3.03
N LEU A 213 -7.86 7.27 2.92
CA LEU A 213 -6.82 6.25 2.99
C LEU A 213 -6.60 5.65 1.60
N ALA A 214 -5.38 5.71 1.08
CA ALA A 214 -5.02 5.01 -0.14
C ALA A 214 -4.82 3.52 0.17
N HIS A 215 -5.55 2.69 -0.56
CA HIS A 215 -5.56 1.26 -0.39
C HIS A 215 -5.46 0.55 -1.74
N ASP A 216 -4.71 -0.53 -1.73
CA ASP A 216 -4.61 -1.45 -2.85
C ASP A 216 -4.97 -2.87 -2.35
N PRO A 217 -5.70 -3.68 -3.13
CA PRO A 217 -6.15 -5.00 -2.69
C PRO A 217 -5.04 -5.94 -2.22
N HIS A 218 -3.81 -5.78 -2.74
CA HIS A 218 -2.68 -6.63 -2.41
C HIS A 218 -1.72 -5.97 -1.42
N LEU A 219 -1.48 -4.66 -1.52
CA LEU A 219 -0.61 -3.94 -0.58
C LEU A 219 -1.31 -3.58 0.74
N GLY A 220 -2.65 -3.57 0.75
CA GLY A 220 -3.44 -3.01 1.85
C GLY A 220 -3.37 -1.49 1.88
N TYR A 221 -3.48 -0.91 3.08
CA TYR A 221 -3.30 0.54 3.28
C TYR A 221 -1.83 0.91 3.18
N PHE A 222 -1.48 1.80 2.24
CA PHE A 222 -0.07 2.16 2.00
C PHE A 222 0.21 3.66 2.11
N ALA A 223 -0.81 4.51 2.01
CA ALA A 223 -0.70 5.95 2.18
C ALA A 223 -2.00 6.56 2.72
N ALA A 224 -1.95 7.79 3.20
CA ALA A 224 -3.13 8.57 3.59
C ALA A 224 -2.87 10.07 3.42
N ASN A 225 -3.93 10.85 3.19
CA ASN A 225 -3.80 12.30 3.13
C ASN A 225 -3.64 12.88 4.53
N ASP A 226 -2.61 13.68 4.73
CA ASP A 226 -2.41 14.43 5.95
C ASP A 226 -3.23 15.74 5.88
N PRO A 227 -4.22 15.96 6.76
CA PRO A 227 -5.10 17.14 6.68
C PRO A 227 -4.37 18.46 6.96
N GLY A 228 -3.18 18.42 7.57
CA GLY A 228 -2.37 19.60 7.83
C GLY A 228 -1.66 20.12 6.58
N CYS A 229 -1.18 19.24 5.71
CA CYS A 229 -0.43 19.63 4.51
C CYS A 229 -1.10 19.28 3.16
N GLY A 230 -2.17 18.50 3.17
CA GLY A 230 -2.87 18.03 1.97
C GLY A 230 -2.12 16.96 1.16
N GLY A 231 -0.89 16.61 1.54
CA GLY A 231 -0.09 15.62 0.81
C GLY A 231 -0.55 14.19 1.06
N LEU A 232 -0.47 13.34 0.02
CA LEU A 232 -0.67 11.90 0.13
C LEU A 232 0.59 11.26 0.71
N HIS A 233 0.66 11.16 2.02
CA HIS A 233 1.81 10.67 2.75
C HIS A 233 1.90 9.14 2.69
N LEU A 234 3.05 8.63 2.26
CA LEU A 234 3.32 7.19 2.31
C LEU A 234 3.50 6.75 3.76
N LEU A 235 3.03 5.55 4.10
CA LEU A 235 3.39 4.84 5.31
C LEU A 235 4.85 4.35 5.23
N TRP A 236 5.80 5.27 5.14
CA TRP A 236 7.21 5.06 4.77
C TRP A 236 7.98 4.13 5.71
N ARG A 237 7.47 3.90 6.93
CA ARG A 237 8.03 2.91 7.86
C ARG A 237 7.73 1.48 7.44
N HIS A 238 6.74 1.29 6.58
CA HIS A 238 6.22 0.03 6.07
C HIS A 238 6.43 -0.13 4.58
N PHE A 239 6.50 0.97 3.82
CA PHE A 239 6.70 0.93 2.37
C PHE A 239 7.92 1.74 1.93
N HIS A 240 8.60 1.25 0.90
CA HIS A 240 9.50 2.04 0.07
C HIS A 240 8.80 2.36 -1.25
N ALA A 241 9.06 3.54 -1.81
CA ALA A 241 8.53 3.96 -3.09
C ALA A 241 9.68 4.44 -3.98
N ARG A 242 9.66 4.03 -5.24
CA ARG A 242 10.54 4.57 -6.28
C ARG A 242 9.75 4.92 -7.52
N ALA A 243 10.27 5.85 -8.32
CA ALA A 243 9.70 6.13 -9.62
C ALA A 243 9.82 4.88 -10.53
N ALA A 244 8.76 4.60 -11.27
CA ALA A 244 8.73 3.63 -12.35
C ALA A 244 7.86 4.19 -13.49
N GLY A 245 8.13 3.79 -14.74
CA GLY A 245 7.65 4.52 -15.92
C GLY A 245 6.16 4.87 -15.96
N ARG A 246 5.28 4.02 -15.40
CA ARG A 246 3.82 4.27 -15.37
C ARG A 246 3.31 4.87 -14.04
N GLY A 247 4.08 4.81 -12.97
CA GLY A 247 3.64 5.20 -11.62
C GLY A 247 4.66 4.77 -10.56
N PRO A 248 4.42 5.04 -9.26
CA PRO A 248 5.32 4.66 -8.21
C PRO A 248 5.31 3.13 -8.02
N ALA A 249 6.49 2.51 -8.01
CA ALA A 249 6.65 1.12 -7.59
C ALA A 249 6.86 1.06 -6.08
N LEU A 250 6.01 0.33 -5.37
CA LEU A 250 6.00 0.20 -3.92
C LEU A 250 6.56 -1.16 -3.46
N THR A 251 7.41 -1.12 -2.44
CA THR A 251 7.94 -2.31 -1.78
C THR A 251 7.53 -2.35 -0.31
N ALA A 252 6.84 -3.40 0.11
CA ALA A 252 6.52 -3.67 1.51
C ALA A 252 7.80 -4.07 2.28
N LEU A 253 8.23 -3.23 3.21
CA LEU A 253 9.50 -3.33 3.94
C LEU A 253 9.45 -4.26 5.16
N ARG A 254 8.25 -4.66 5.58
CA ARG A 254 8.03 -5.47 6.79
C ARG A 254 7.27 -6.77 6.54
N GLY A 255 6.62 -6.90 5.38
CA GLY A 255 5.91 -8.12 5.00
C GLY A 255 6.90 -9.21 4.63
N THR A 256 6.74 -10.40 5.19
CA THR A 256 7.50 -11.60 4.82
C THR A 256 6.71 -12.51 3.89
N ARG A 257 5.37 -12.43 3.91
CA ARG A 257 4.47 -13.24 3.10
C ARG A 257 3.12 -12.51 2.90
N PRO A 258 2.69 -12.24 1.66
CA PRO A 258 3.47 -12.35 0.43
C PRO A 258 4.62 -11.33 0.43
N ALA A 259 5.70 -11.61 -0.30
CA ALA A 259 6.73 -10.63 -0.58
C ALA A 259 6.23 -9.70 -1.69
N LEU A 260 5.96 -8.44 -1.35
CA LEU A 260 5.46 -7.42 -2.27
C LEU A 260 6.57 -6.41 -2.52
N VAL A 261 7.28 -6.58 -3.63
CA VAL A 261 8.43 -5.78 -4.07
C VAL A 261 8.14 -5.17 -5.43
N ASP A 262 8.34 -3.86 -5.53
CA ASP A 262 8.09 -3.03 -6.71
C ASP A 262 6.71 -3.24 -7.37
N VAL A 263 5.68 -3.28 -6.53
CA VAL A 263 4.28 -3.35 -6.97
C VAL A 263 3.77 -1.95 -7.30
N VAL A 264 3.22 -1.74 -8.49
CA VAL A 264 2.56 -0.50 -8.87
C VAL A 264 1.11 -0.56 -8.40
N PRO A 265 0.68 0.27 -7.42
CA PRO A 265 -0.68 0.21 -6.88
C PRO A 265 -1.72 0.55 -7.94
N HIS A 266 -2.92 -0.01 -7.80
CA HIS A 266 -4.03 0.35 -8.67
C HIS A 266 -4.37 1.86 -8.58
N GLY A 267 -4.56 2.49 -9.74
CA GLY A 267 -4.88 3.92 -9.84
C GLY A 267 -3.70 4.84 -9.54
N ALA A 268 -2.46 4.32 -9.43
CA ALA A 268 -1.27 5.13 -9.18
C ALA A 268 -0.61 5.67 -10.46
N GLU A 269 -1.27 5.49 -11.61
CA GLU A 269 -0.80 5.99 -12.89
C GLU A 269 -0.60 7.51 -12.86
N GLY A 270 0.55 7.97 -13.35
CA GLY A 270 0.87 9.40 -13.34
C GLY A 270 1.17 9.97 -11.95
N LEU A 271 1.34 9.16 -10.91
CA LEU A 271 1.91 9.60 -9.64
C LEU A 271 3.43 9.37 -9.59
N ALA A 272 4.13 10.14 -8.77
CA ALA A 272 5.55 10.00 -8.50
C ALA A 272 5.85 10.14 -7.00
N PRO A 273 6.85 9.42 -6.45
CA PRO A 273 7.29 9.65 -5.09
C PRO A 273 8.10 10.96 -5.00
N ASP A 274 7.81 11.76 -3.99
CA ASP A 274 8.55 12.98 -3.64
C ASP A 274 8.66 13.12 -2.11
N LEU A 275 9.21 14.22 -1.61
CA LEU A 275 9.23 14.58 -0.21
C LEU A 275 8.24 15.71 0.08
N CYS A 276 7.44 15.53 1.13
CA CYS A 276 6.59 16.60 1.63
C CYS A 276 7.46 17.80 2.04
N PRO A 277 7.26 19.01 1.51
CA PRO A 277 8.05 20.18 1.87
C PRO A 277 7.87 20.58 3.33
N ARG A 278 6.70 20.27 3.92
CA ARG A 278 6.39 20.57 5.33
C ARG A 278 7.01 19.57 6.30
N HIS A 279 6.96 18.28 5.98
CA HIS A 279 7.28 17.21 6.92
C HIS A 279 8.61 16.49 6.62
N GLY A 280 9.15 16.63 5.41
CA GLY A 280 10.36 15.92 4.97
C GLY A 280 10.20 14.40 4.90
N THR A 281 8.97 13.90 4.77
CA THR A 281 8.65 12.47 4.63
C THR A 281 8.13 12.16 3.22
N PRO A 282 8.25 10.91 2.74
CA PRO A 282 7.79 10.52 1.42
C PRO A 282 6.29 10.75 1.22
N VAL A 283 5.96 11.35 0.10
CA VAL A 283 4.59 11.56 -0.41
C VAL A 283 4.49 11.01 -1.83
N LEU A 284 3.26 10.78 -2.28
CA LEU A 284 2.95 10.58 -3.69
C LEU A 284 2.33 11.87 -4.22
N VAL A 285 2.86 12.39 -5.32
CA VAL A 285 2.38 13.61 -5.98
C VAL A 285 2.06 13.31 -7.44
N PRO A 286 1.18 14.10 -8.09
CA PRO A 286 1.05 14.05 -9.54
C PRO A 286 2.42 14.23 -10.19
N GLY A 287 2.82 13.25 -11.00
CA GLY A 287 4.02 13.32 -11.80
C GLY A 287 3.87 14.39 -12.86
N HIS A 288 4.89 15.21 -13.03
CA HIS A 288 4.98 16.01 -14.25
C HIS A 288 5.18 15.04 -15.40
N THR A 289 4.15 14.83 -16.20
CA THR A 289 4.33 14.23 -17.53
C THR A 289 5.31 15.15 -18.24
N LEU A 290 6.58 14.75 -18.33
CA LEU A 290 7.48 15.36 -19.28
C LEU A 290 6.83 15.02 -20.63
N ILE A 291 6.14 16.01 -21.20
CA ILE A 291 5.72 15.96 -22.59
C ILE A 291 7.03 15.87 -23.36
N VAL A 292 7.42 14.64 -23.70
CA VAL A 292 8.53 14.42 -24.63
C VAL A 292 7.94 14.86 -25.96
N ASP A 293 8.27 16.08 -26.35
CA ASP A 293 7.89 16.64 -27.65
C ASP A 293 8.53 15.74 -28.73
N THR A 294 7.81 14.72 -29.17
CA THR A 294 8.18 13.91 -30.33
C THR A 294 7.78 14.66 -31.59
N THR A 295 8.43 15.79 -31.83
CA THR A 295 8.47 16.41 -33.15
C THR A 295 9.62 15.76 -33.92
N HIS A 296 9.26 14.83 -34.80
CA HIS A 296 10.08 14.38 -35.92
C HIS A 296 9.39 14.80 -37.21
#